data_AF-A0AAQ3STT9-F1
#
_entry.id   AF-A0AAQ3STT9-F1
#
_cell.length_a   1.000
_cell.length_b   1.000
_cell.length_c   1.000
_cell.angle_alpha   90.00
_cell.angle_beta   90.00
_cell.angle_gamma   90.00
#
_symmetry.space_group_name_H-M   'P 1'
#
loop_
_entity.id
_entity.type
_entity.pdbx_description
1 polymer ?
#
loop_
_entity_poly.entity_id
_entity_poly.type
_entity_poly.pdbx_seq_one_letter_code
_entity_poly.pdbx_strand_id
1 'polypeptide(L)'
;MNVIQSRFYAWIVVLVLIWGGSEANPVGPRRRHLDVHHKKPLQTFRPYNVAHRGSSGQIPEETTRAIEEGADFIEADIVASKDGYLICFHDVTLDATTDIANHTEFANRKRTYEVERVNMTGFFVVDFTLEELKSLRVKQRYDFRDQQFNWEYQIITFDEYILIALDANRVVGIYPEIKNPVFINEHVSHSYTWQTLKDNLLYLRNVEAFYSELHNMTV
;
A
#
# COMPACT_ATOMS: atom_id res chain seq x y z
N MET A 1 -70.50 -18.05 26.01
CA MET A 1 -71.44 -18.26 24.90
C MET A 1 -71.17 -17.22 23.83
N ASN A 2 -70.51 -17.64 22.73
CA ASN A 2 -70.92 -17.49 21.32
C ASN A 2 -71.72 -16.23 20.89
N VAL A 3 -71.49 -15.54 19.74
CA VAL A 3 -70.54 -15.69 18.62
C VAL A 3 -70.78 -14.57 17.55
N ILE A 4 -69.79 -14.34 16.65
CA ILE A 4 -69.87 -13.85 15.23
C ILE A 4 -70.18 -12.35 14.99
N GLN A 5 -69.62 -11.59 14.05
CA GLN A 5 -68.45 -11.60 13.13
C GLN A 5 -68.46 -10.20 12.47
N SER A 6 -67.29 -9.60 12.20
CA SER A 6 -67.10 -8.77 11.00
C SER A 6 -65.61 -8.57 10.77
N ARG A 7 -65.12 -9.13 9.66
CA ARG A 7 -63.73 -9.04 9.20
C ARG A 7 -63.67 -7.86 8.24
N PHE A 8 -62.78 -6.90 8.46
CA PHE A 8 -62.25 -6.07 7.38
C PHE A 8 -60.74 -5.96 7.56
N TYR A 9 -60.03 -6.66 6.68
CA TYR A 9 -58.59 -6.59 6.50
C TYR A 9 -58.22 -5.26 5.88
N ALA A 10 -57.33 -4.50 6.51
CA ALA A 10 -56.57 -3.44 5.85
C ALA A 10 -55.10 -3.66 6.21
N TRP A 11 -54.39 -4.28 5.27
CA TRP A 11 -52.93 -4.42 5.29
C TRP A 11 -52.31 -3.03 5.08
N ILE A 12 -51.73 -2.46 6.12
CA ILE A 12 -50.79 -1.35 5.98
C ILE A 12 -49.39 -1.94 6.11
N VAL A 13 -48.81 -2.26 4.95
CA VAL A 13 -47.38 -2.47 4.80
C VAL A 13 -46.75 -1.08 4.68
N VAL A 14 -46.07 -0.60 5.73
CA VAL A 14 -45.17 0.55 5.62
C VAL A 14 -43.77 0.06 5.94
N LEU A 15 -42.92 0.21 4.92
CA LEU A 15 -41.55 -0.24 4.80
C LEU A 15 -40.67 0.29 5.94
N VAL A 16 -40.03 -0.63 6.66
CA VAL A 16 -38.87 -0.34 7.52
C VAL A 16 -37.71 -0.02 6.59
N LEU A 17 -37.40 1.27 6.42
CA LEU A 17 -36.13 1.70 5.85
C LEU A 17 -35.03 1.36 6.85
N ILE A 18 -34.44 0.18 6.66
CA ILE A 18 -33.12 -0.18 7.17
C ILE A 18 -32.14 0.75 6.45
N TRP A 19 -31.89 1.92 7.02
CA TRP A 19 -30.73 2.70 6.62
C TRP A 19 -29.53 1.96 7.20
N GLY A 20 -28.90 1.17 6.34
CA GLY A 20 -27.59 0.61 6.60
C GLY A 20 -26.63 1.74 6.88
N GLY A 21 -26.39 2.00 8.16
CA GLY A 21 -25.17 2.62 8.60
C GLY A 21 -24.05 1.67 8.18
N SER A 22 -23.41 2.00 7.06
CA SER A 22 -22.06 1.54 6.76
C SER A 22 -21.27 1.68 8.05
N GLU A 23 -20.84 0.56 8.63
CA GLU A 23 -19.77 0.60 9.61
C GLU A 23 -18.62 1.33 8.92
N ALA A 24 -18.31 2.51 9.43
CA ALA A 24 -17.19 3.30 8.96
C ALA A 24 -15.94 2.44 9.16
N ASN A 25 -15.22 2.19 8.08
CA ASN A 25 -13.89 1.58 8.12
C ASN A 25 -13.04 2.25 9.23
N PRO A 26 -12.21 1.49 9.95
CA PRO A 26 -11.41 2.04 11.03
C PRO A 26 -10.53 3.15 10.46
N VAL A 27 -10.75 4.35 11.00
CA VAL A 27 -10.02 5.58 10.71
C VAL A 27 -8.53 5.27 10.83
N GLY A 28 -7.83 5.25 9.69
CA GLY A 28 -6.37 5.23 9.66
C GLY A 28 -5.79 6.40 10.48
N PRO A 29 -4.52 6.32 10.90
CA PRO A 29 -3.94 7.28 11.83
C PRO A 29 -4.17 8.73 11.39
N ARG A 30 -4.57 9.57 12.36
CA ARG A 30 -4.88 10.99 12.14
C ARG A 30 -3.67 11.69 11.51
N ARG A 31 -3.80 12.01 10.21
CA ARG A 31 -2.77 12.60 9.35
C ARG A 31 -2.33 13.96 9.92
N ARG A 32 -1.05 14.10 10.29
CA ARG A 32 -0.44 15.39 10.65
C ARG A 32 -0.29 16.24 9.39
N HIS A 33 -0.59 17.53 9.47
CA HIS A 33 -0.28 18.49 8.41
C HIS A 33 1.24 18.60 8.31
N LEU A 34 1.83 18.01 7.27
CA LEU A 34 3.28 18.08 7.02
C LEU A 34 3.60 19.42 6.37
N ASP A 35 4.33 20.28 7.07
CA ASP A 35 4.83 21.54 6.51
C ASP A 35 5.99 21.27 5.54
N VAL A 36 5.64 21.16 4.27
CA VAL A 36 6.58 20.93 3.15
C VAL A 36 7.04 22.24 2.49
N HIS A 37 6.58 23.41 2.95
CA HIS A 37 6.78 24.72 2.29
C HIS A 37 8.22 25.26 2.35
N HIS A 38 9.06 24.71 3.23
CA HIS A 38 10.42 25.22 3.47
C HIS A 38 11.51 24.49 2.67
N LYS A 39 11.17 23.48 1.87
CA LYS A 39 12.15 22.61 1.21
C LYS A 39 12.54 23.17 -0.16
N LYS A 40 13.84 23.22 -0.44
CA LYS A 40 14.36 23.62 -1.76
C LYS A 40 13.95 22.59 -2.83
N PRO A 41 13.56 23.02 -4.04
CA PRO A 41 13.19 22.10 -5.12
C PRO A 41 14.39 21.25 -5.58
N LEU A 42 14.10 20.12 -6.22
CA LEU A 42 15.13 19.26 -6.81
C LEU A 42 15.93 20.01 -7.88
N GLN A 43 17.24 19.78 -7.88
CA GLN A 43 18.17 20.44 -8.80
C GLN A 43 18.14 19.78 -10.18
N THR A 44 18.02 20.56 -11.25
CA THR A 44 17.89 20.05 -12.63
C THR A 44 19.18 20.12 -13.46
N PHE A 45 20.29 20.61 -12.89
CA PHE A 45 21.54 20.87 -13.61
C PHE A 45 22.59 19.74 -13.52
N ARG A 46 22.26 18.64 -12.85
CA ARG A 46 23.12 17.45 -12.71
C ARG A 46 22.29 16.16 -12.87
N PRO A 47 22.93 15.00 -13.12
CA PRO A 47 22.24 13.72 -13.09
C PRO A 47 21.58 13.46 -11.73
N TYR A 48 20.44 12.78 -11.75
CA TYR A 48 19.75 12.32 -10.55
C TYR A 48 20.29 10.97 -10.08
N ASN A 49 20.44 10.83 -8.78
CA ASN A 49 20.67 9.55 -8.12
C ASN A 49 19.32 8.93 -7.76
N VAL A 50 18.97 7.81 -8.41
CA VAL A 50 17.75 7.04 -8.15
C VAL A 50 18.14 5.77 -7.39
N ALA A 51 17.72 5.67 -6.14
CA ALA A 51 18.03 4.53 -5.29
C ALA A 51 17.06 3.38 -5.57
N HIS A 52 17.52 2.44 -6.41
CA HIS A 52 16.79 1.22 -6.78
C HIS A 52 16.52 0.35 -5.54
N ARG A 53 15.24 0.31 -5.15
CA ARG A 53 14.70 -0.30 -3.92
C ARG A 53 15.36 0.20 -2.65
N GLY A 54 15.68 1.49 -2.61
CA GLY A 54 16.41 2.11 -1.49
C GLY A 54 17.89 1.72 -1.44
N SER A 55 18.43 1.51 -0.24
CA SER A 55 19.84 1.12 -0.05
C SER A 55 20.01 -0.40 -0.11
N SER A 56 19.44 -1.02 -1.16
CA SER A 56 19.32 -2.48 -1.29
C SER A 56 20.67 -3.21 -1.30
N GLY A 57 21.76 -2.50 -1.63
CA GLY A 57 23.13 -3.01 -1.54
C GLY A 57 23.63 -3.26 -0.11
N GLN A 58 23.06 -2.58 0.88
CA GLN A 58 23.48 -2.63 2.29
C GLN A 58 22.43 -3.27 3.20
N ILE A 59 21.16 -3.02 2.94
CA ILE A 59 20.03 -3.49 3.75
C ILE A 59 19.00 -4.22 2.85
N PRO A 60 18.04 -4.97 3.42
CA PRO A 60 16.94 -5.54 2.64
C PRO A 60 16.27 -4.49 1.75
N GLU A 61 15.84 -4.91 0.56
CA GLU A 61 15.21 -4.04 -0.44
C GLU A 61 13.91 -3.40 0.05
N GLU A 62 13.48 -2.32 -0.64
CA GLU A 62 12.24 -1.58 -0.35
C GLU A 62 12.25 -0.86 1.01
N THR A 63 13.44 -0.40 1.41
CA THR A 63 13.70 0.27 2.69
C THR A 63 14.22 1.71 2.51
N THR A 64 14.16 2.50 3.57
CA THR A 64 14.13 3.97 3.50
C THR A 64 15.48 4.67 3.62
N ARG A 65 16.54 3.92 3.95
CA ARG A 65 17.86 4.46 4.31
C ARG A 65 18.54 5.29 3.22
N ALA A 66 18.18 5.07 1.96
CA ALA A 66 18.75 5.80 0.82
C ALA A 66 18.54 7.33 0.86
N ILE A 67 17.52 7.80 1.58
CA ILE A 67 17.29 9.25 1.74
C ILE A 67 18.45 9.90 2.48
N GLU A 68 18.91 9.27 3.56
CA GLU A 68 20.01 9.73 4.41
C GLU A 68 21.35 9.68 3.67
N GLU A 69 21.49 8.72 2.75
CA GLU A 69 22.65 8.57 1.86
C GLU A 69 22.67 9.58 0.69
N GLY A 70 21.63 10.41 0.57
CA GLY A 70 21.60 11.52 -0.40
C GLY A 70 20.94 11.18 -1.74
N ALA A 71 20.12 10.12 -1.84
CA ALA A 71 19.39 9.80 -3.06
C ALA A 71 18.39 10.91 -3.44
N ASP A 72 18.35 11.32 -4.71
CA ASP A 72 17.38 12.32 -5.18
C ASP A 72 15.98 11.72 -5.28
N PHE A 73 15.92 10.48 -5.73
CA PHE A 73 14.71 9.67 -5.81
C PHE A 73 14.93 8.36 -5.06
N ILE A 74 13.89 7.92 -4.35
CA ILE A 74 13.78 6.52 -3.93
C ILE A 74 12.88 5.80 -4.92
N GLU A 75 13.28 4.62 -5.35
CA GLU A 75 12.48 3.76 -6.21
C GLU A 75 11.87 2.62 -5.37
N ALA A 76 10.67 2.21 -5.74
CA ALA A 76 9.97 1.11 -5.09
C ALA A 76 9.07 0.35 -6.06
N ASP A 77 9.10 -0.97 -5.96
CA ASP A 77 8.21 -1.85 -6.69
C ASP A 77 6.85 -1.97 -5.95
N ILE A 78 5.73 -1.89 -6.66
CA ILE A 78 4.38 -1.86 -6.11
C ILE A 78 3.58 -3.07 -6.56
N VAL A 79 3.02 -3.79 -5.58
CA VAL A 79 2.03 -4.87 -5.74
C VAL A 79 0.85 -4.64 -4.79
N ALA A 80 -0.18 -5.48 -4.87
CA ALA A 80 -1.36 -5.38 -4.02
C ALA A 80 -1.59 -6.63 -3.17
N SER A 81 -1.99 -6.42 -1.92
CA SER A 81 -2.47 -7.47 -1.02
C SER A 81 -3.86 -7.97 -1.43
N LYS A 82 -4.28 -9.09 -0.86
CA LYS A 82 -5.61 -9.70 -1.05
C LYS A 82 -6.77 -8.74 -0.78
N ASP A 83 -6.61 -7.91 0.25
CA ASP A 83 -7.57 -6.90 0.70
C ASP A 83 -7.37 -5.53 0.02
N GLY A 84 -6.53 -5.45 -1.02
CA GLY A 84 -6.46 -4.30 -1.92
C GLY A 84 -5.55 -3.15 -1.47
N TYR A 85 -4.73 -3.36 -0.45
CA TYR A 85 -3.71 -2.39 -0.05
C TYR A 85 -2.49 -2.50 -0.96
N LEU A 86 -1.90 -1.36 -1.31
CA LEU A 86 -0.66 -1.30 -2.05
C LEU A 86 0.52 -1.41 -1.09
N ILE A 87 1.48 -2.25 -1.43
CA ILE A 87 2.71 -2.48 -0.68
C ILE A 87 3.93 -2.28 -1.56
N CYS A 88 5.06 -1.92 -0.95
CA CYS A 88 6.35 -1.87 -1.62
C CYS A 88 7.00 -3.25 -1.54
N PHE A 89 6.99 -4.00 -2.65
CA PHE A 89 7.52 -5.35 -2.74
C PHE A 89 7.74 -5.77 -4.20
N HIS A 90 8.94 -6.28 -4.52
CA HIS A 90 9.36 -6.56 -5.90
C HIS A 90 8.73 -7.81 -6.53
N ASP A 91 8.71 -8.92 -5.79
CA ASP A 91 8.27 -10.20 -6.33
C ASP A 91 6.77 -10.39 -6.08
N VAL A 92 6.07 -11.05 -7.00
CA VAL A 92 4.69 -11.52 -6.72
C VAL A 92 4.64 -12.64 -5.68
N THR A 93 5.77 -13.23 -5.30
CA THR A 93 5.91 -14.27 -4.27
C THR A 93 6.80 -13.83 -3.12
N LEU A 94 6.46 -14.28 -1.92
CA LEU A 94 7.13 -13.92 -0.66
C LEU A 94 8.38 -14.77 -0.37
N ASP A 95 8.55 -15.88 -1.09
CA ASP A 95 9.51 -16.96 -0.77
C ASP A 95 10.98 -16.50 -0.71
N ALA A 96 11.38 -15.55 -1.57
CA ALA A 96 12.78 -15.20 -1.75
C ALA A 96 13.32 -14.26 -0.67
N THR A 97 12.50 -13.30 -0.21
CA THR A 97 12.95 -12.15 0.58
C THR A 97 12.22 -12.00 1.91
N THR A 98 11.40 -12.97 2.31
CA THR A 98 10.70 -12.95 3.62
C THR A 98 10.95 -14.22 4.44
N ASP A 99 10.46 -14.21 5.68
CA ASP A 99 10.44 -15.36 6.60
C ASP A 99 9.18 -16.22 6.45
N ILE A 100 8.39 -16.06 5.39
CA ILE A 100 7.11 -16.78 5.17
C ILE A 100 7.22 -18.29 5.39
N ALA A 101 8.36 -18.90 5.07
CA ALA A 101 8.60 -20.33 5.26
C ALA A 101 8.63 -20.77 6.74
N ASN A 102 8.91 -19.84 7.66
CA ASN A 102 8.93 -20.08 9.10
C ASN A 102 7.53 -19.98 9.75
N HIS A 103 6.54 -19.45 9.03
CA HIS A 103 5.17 -19.28 9.49
C HIS A 103 4.33 -20.52 9.20
N THR A 104 4.25 -21.43 10.18
CA THR A 104 3.54 -22.72 10.04
C THR A 104 2.04 -22.58 9.76
N GLU A 105 1.42 -21.51 10.25
CA GLU A 105 0.03 -21.15 10.00
C GLU A 105 -0.25 -20.91 8.51
N PHE A 106 0.77 -20.53 7.74
CA PHE A 106 0.68 -20.29 6.31
C PHE A 106 1.09 -21.49 5.46
N ALA A 107 1.54 -22.60 6.03
CA ALA A 107 2.09 -23.75 5.26
C ALA A 107 1.16 -24.25 4.14
N ASN A 108 -0.16 -24.20 4.35
CA ASN A 108 -1.17 -24.64 3.37
C ASN A 108 -1.55 -23.57 2.31
N ARG A 109 -0.85 -22.44 2.29
CA ARG A 109 -1.13 -21.28 1.41
C ARG A 109 -0.24 -21.22 0.17
N LYS A 110 0.67 -22.18 -0.01
CA LYS A 110 1.43 -22.29 -1.26
C LYS A 110 0.48 -22.59 -2.42
N ARG A 111 0.60 -21.85 -3.52
CA ARG A 111 -0.23 -21.99 -4.72
C ARG A 111 0.64 -22.05 -5.95
N THR A 112 0.04 -22.48 -7.06
CA THR A 112 0.62 -22.38 -8.39
C THR A 112 -0.28 -21.48 -9.21
N TYR A 113 0.29 -20.40 -9.75
CA TYR A 113 -0.39 -19.52 -10.69
C TYR A 113 0.45 -19.37 -11.95
N GLU A 114 -0.22 -19.04 -13.05
CA GLU A 114 0.44 -18.59 -14.27
C GLU A 114 0.73 -17.09 -14.13
N VAL A 115 2.00 -16.71 -14.07
CA VAL A 115 2.44 -15.31 -14.06
C VAL A 115 3.26 -15.08 -15.32
N GLU A 116 2.82 -14.14 -16.15
CA GLU A 116 3.49 -13.80 -17.41
C GLU A 116 3.77 -15.04 -18.30
N ARG A 117 2.81 -15.96 -18.37
CA ARG A 117 2.87 -17.23 -19.13
C ARG A 117 3.82 -18.27 -18.55
N VAL A 118 4.27 -18.10 -17.31
CA VAL A 118 5.11 -19.06 -16.60
C VAL A 118 4.35 -19.56 -15.37
N ASN A 119 4.24 -20.88 -15.23
CA ASN A 119 3.71 -21.51 -14.02
C ASN A 119 4.71 -21.35 -12.89
N MET A 120 4.35 -20.58 -11.87
CA MET A 120 5.16 -20.32 -10.70
C MET A 120 4.46 -20.85 -9.46
N THR A 121 5.23 -21.49 -8.56
CA THR A 121 4.71 -22.07 -7.33
C THR A 121 5.37 -21.42 -6.11
N GLY A 122 4.58 -20.82 -5.23
CA GLY A 122 5.08 -20.00 -4.12
C GLY A 122 3.97 -19.51 -3.21
N PHE A 123 4.34 -18.67 -2.26
CA PHE A 123 3.41 -17.90 -1.43
C PHE A 123 3.17 -16.55 -2.10
N PHE A 124 2.03 -16.41 -2.76
CA PHE A 124 1.76 -15.22 -3.57
C PHE A 124 1.22 -14.08 -2.72
N VAL A 125 1.73 -12.86 -2.92
CA VAL A 125 1.30 -11.65 -2.19
C VAL A 125 -0.22 -11.46 -2.24
N VAL A 126 -0.83 -11.70 -3.40
CA VAL A 126 -2.29 -11.57 -3.62
C VAL A 126 -3.14 -12.53 -2.79
N ASP A 127 -2.55 -13.56 -2.20
CA ASP A 127 -3.24 -14.49 -1.32
C ASP A 127 -3.25 -14.02 0.14
N PHE A 128 -2.52 -12.96 0.53
CA PHE A 128 -2.38 -12.51 1.93
C PHE A 128 -2.98 -11.12 2.14
N THR A 129 -3.62 -10.92 3.29
CA THR A 129 -4.10 -9.61 3.76
C THR A 129 -2.92 -8.71 4.16
N LEU A 130 -3.14 -7.39 4.23
CA LEU A 130 -2.11 -6.47 4.68
C LEU A 130 -1.63 -6.82 6.10
N GLU A 131 -2.54 -7.21 7.00
CA GLU A 131 -2.19 -7.62 8.37
C GLU A 131 -1.24 -8.83 8.38
N GLU A 132 -1.54 -9.86 7.60
CA GLU A 132 -0.67 -11.03 7.45
C GLU A 132 0.69 -10.62 6.86
N LEU A 133 0.71 -9.79 5.80
CA LEU A 133 1.95 -9.32 5.17
C LEU A 133 2.81 -8.48 6.13
N LYS A 134 2.19 -7.67 6.98
CA LYS A 134 2.86 -6.88 8.02
C LYS A 134 3.46 -7.73 9.13
N SER A 135 2.98 -8.96 9.33
CA SER A 135 3.56 -9.88 10.32
C SER A 135 4.94 -10.40 9.90
N LEU A 136 5.21 -10.44 8.59
CA LEU A 136 6.45 -10.97 8.04
C LEU A 136 7.64 -10.05 8.28
N ARG A 137 8.83 -10.66 8.27
CA ARG A 137 10.10 -9.97 8.28
C ARG A 137 10.83 -10.17 6.96
N VAL A 138 11.49 -9.12 6.49
CA VAL A 138 12.24 -9.16 5.23
C VAL A 138 13.71 -9.47 5.45
N LYS A 139 14.35 -10.08 4.45
CA LYS A 139 15.78 -10.37 4.42
C LYS A 139 16.41 -9.89 3.11
N GLN A 140 17.74 -9.82 3.13
CA GLN A 140 18.56 -9.57 1.96
C GLN A 140 18.35 -10.68 0.91
N ARG A 141 18.22 -10.25 -0.35
CA ARG A 141 17.98 -11.14 -1.50
C ARG A 141 19.21 -11.96 -1.88
N TYR A 142 20.39 -11.34 -1.77
CA TYR A 142 21.63 -11.92 -2.27
C TYR A 142 22.58 -12.29 -1.13
N ASP A 143 23.01 -13.55 -1.10
CA ASP A 143 23.88 -14.09 -0.05
C ASP A 143 25.25 -13.41 0.05
N PHE A 144 25.73 -12.79 -1.03
CA PHE A 144 27.01 -12.07 -1.05
C PHE A 144 26.93 -10.66 -0.46
N ARG A 145 25.72 -10.14 -0.19
CA ARG A 145 25.52 -8.84 0.47
C ARG A 145 25.49 -9.00 1.98
N ASP A 146 25.55 -7.88 2.68
CA ASP A 146 25.47 -7.88 4.15
C ASP A 146 24.14 -8.48 4.63
N GLN A 147 24.23 -9.46 5.52
CA GLN A 147 23.11 -10.19 6.09
C GLN A 147 22.73 -9.70 7.50
N GLN A 148 23.48 -8.75 8.07
CA GLN A 148 23.30 -8.28 9.45
C GLN A 148 21.89 -7.73 9.72
N PHE A 149 21.28 -7.15 8.69
CA PHE A 149 19.98 -6.49 8.76
C PHE A 149 18.80 -7.41 8.42
N ASN A 150 19.06 -8.70 8.23
CA ASN A 150 17.99 -9.66 8.01
C ASN A 150 17.05 -9.68 9.21
N TRP A 151 15.76 -9.71 8.92
CA TRP A 151 14.67 -9.83 9.89
C TRP A 151 14.39 -8.60 10.75
N GLU A 152 15.10 -7.50 10.53
CA GLU A 152 14.88 -6.25 11.29
C GLU A 152 13.69 -5.44 10.75
N TYR A 153 13.35 -5.60 9.48
CA TYR A 153 12.38 -4.77 8.78
C TYR A 153 11.10 -5.54 8.42
N GLN A 154 10.00 -4.80 8.30
CA GLN A 154 8.72 -5.25 7.79
C GLN A 154 8.52 -4.79 6.36
N ILE A 155 7.59 -5.44 5.65
CA ILE A 155 7.05 -4.92 4.40
C ILE A 155 6.34 -3.58 4.68
N ILE A 156 6.60 -2.56 3.88
CA ILE A 156 5.96 -1.24 4.00
C ILE A 156 4.79 -1.09 3.02
N THR A 157 3.80 -0.29 3.39
CA THR A 157 2.73 0.10 2.45
C THR A 157 3.21 1.22 1.55
N PHE A 158 2.55 1.39 0.41
CA PHE A 158 2.82 2.53 -0.46
C PHE A 158 2.53 3.88 0.24
N ASP A 159 1.53 3.90 1.12
CA ASP A 159 1.20 5.07 1.94
C ASP A 159 2.34 5.44 2.89
N GLU A 160 2.90 4.45 3.60
CA GLU A 160 4.08 4.65 4.45
C GLU A 160 5.27 5.14 3.64
N TYR A 161 5.53 4.54 2.48
CA TYR A 161 6.58 4.95 1.56
C TYR A 161 6.45 6.41 1.12
N ILE A 162 5.23 6.87 0.78
CA ILE A 162 4.97 8.28 0.49
C ILE A 162 5.25 9.16 1.72
N LEU A 163 4.79 8.74 2.91
CA LEU A 163 5.01 9.48 4.15
C LEU A 163 6.50 9.62 4.47
N ILE A 164 7.29 8.57 4.24
CA ILE A 164 8.76 8.59 4.39
C ILE A 164 9.40 9.66 3.49
N ALA A 165 9.01 9.72 2.21
CA ALA A 165 9.52 10.74 1.30
C ALA A 165 9.11 12.17 1.73
N LEU A 166 7.88 12.32 2.25
CA LEU A 166 7.37 13.61 2.72
C LEU A 166 8.00 14.07 4.05
N ASP A 167 8.41 13.15 4.92
CA ASP A 167 9.05 13.46 6.21
C ASP A 167 10.52 13.86 6.07
N ALA A 168 11.17 13.50 4.95
CA ALA A 168 12.57 13.85 4.67
C ALA A 168 12.83 15.37 4.82
N ASN A 169 13.98 15.76 5.36
CA ASN A 169 14.32 17.19 5.57
C ASN A 169 14.50 18.02 4.29
N ARG A 170 14.47 17.39 3.12
CA ARG A 170 14.60 17.98 1.78
C ARG A 170 13.56 17.37 0.85
N VAL A 171 13.39 17.96 -0.34
CA VAL A 171 12.58 17.32 -1.37
C VAL A 171 13.28 16.04 -1.81
N VAL A 172 12.54 14.93 -1.76
CA VAL A 172 12.91 13.61 -2.26
C VAL A 172 11.81 13.19 -3.23
N GLY A 173 12.19 12.82 -4.45
CA GLY A 173 11.24 12.26 -5.41
C GLY A 173 10.94 10.79 -5.10
N ILE A 174 9.76 10.35 -5.49
CA ILE A 174 9.41 8.92 -5.50
C ILE A 174 9.39 8.39 -6.94
N TYR A 175 9.76 7.14 -7.12
CA TYR A 175 9.76 6.46 -8.42
C TYR A 175 9.09 5.07 -8.27
N PRO A 176 7.75 4.99 -8.32
CA PRO A 176 7.05 3.72 -8.17
C PRO A 176 7.01 2.92 -9.49
N GLU A 177 7.38 1.63 -9.44
CA GLU A 177 7.19 0.66 -10.52
C GLU A 177 5.98 -0.22 -10.22
N ILE A 178 5.00 -0.33 -11.12
CA ILE A 178 3.86 -1.26 -10.94
C ILE A 178 4.28 -2.64 -11.44
N LYS A 179 4.22 -3.66 -10.57
CA LYS A 179 4.60 -5.04 -10.92
C LYS A 179 3.42 -5.89 -11.34
N ASN A 180 3.64 -6.65 -12.41
CA ASN A 180 2.73 -7.65 -12.96
C ASN A 180 1.25 -7.21 -12.92
N PRO A 181 0.88 -6.04 -13.47
CA PRO A 181 -0.44 -5.45 -13.28
C PRO A 181 -1.59 -6.34 -13.76
N VAL A 182 -1.36 -7.16 -14.80
CA VAL A 182 -2.35 -8.13 -15.29
C VAL A 182 -2.67 -9.18 -14.22
N PHE A 183 -1.63 -9.82 -13.67
CA PHE A 183 -1.78 -10.82 -12.61
C PHE A 183 -2.45 -10.22 -11.37
N ILE A 184 -2.01 -9.04 -10.91
CA ILE A 184 -2.62 -8.38 -9.75
C ILE A 184 -4.10 -8.09 -9.99
N ASN A 185 -4.48 -7.60 -11.17
CA ASN A 185 -5.88 -7.29 -11.51
C ASN A 185 -6.77 -8.53 -11.64
N GLU A 186 -6.21 -9.69 -11.98
CA GLU A 186 -6.96 -10.95 -12.03
C GLU A 186 -7.31 -11.48 -10.63
N HIS A 187 -6.49 -11.17 -9.62
CA HIS A 187 -6.60 -11.75 -8.28
C HIS A 187 -7.09 -10.77 -7.19
N VAL A 188 -6.97 -9.46 -7.41
CA VAL A 188 -7.34 -8.44 -6.44
C VAL A 188 -8.49 -7.58 -6.95
N SER A 189 -9.51 -7.37 -6.10
CA SER A 189 -10.68 -6.56 -6.48
C SER A 189 -10.31 -5.09 -6.67
N HIS A 190 -10.60 -4.58 -7.87
CA HIS A 190 -10.35 -3.22 -8.30
C HIS A 190 -11.02 -2.14 -7.42
N SER A 191 -12.15 -2.45 -6.78
CA SER A 191 -12.87 -1.47 -5.95
C SER A 191 -12.02 -0.93 -4.80
N TYR A 192 -11.16 -1.76 -4.21
CA TYR A 192 -10.31 -1.39 -3.08
C TYR A 192 -9.02 -0.73 -3.54
N THR A 193 -8.37 -1.23 -4.60
CA THR A 193 -7.12 -0.65 -5.12
C THR A 193 -7.33 0.74 -5.72
N TRP A 194 -8.43 0.96 -6.45
CA TRP A 194 -8.77 2.29 -6.97
C TRP A 194 -9.12 3.27 -5.87
N GLN A 195 -9.73 2.83 -4.77
CA GLN A 195 -10.01 3.70 -3.63
C GLN A 195 -8.70 4.15 -2.98
N THR A 196 -7.78 3.23 -2.71
CA THR A 196 -6.44 3.53 -2.17
C THR A 196 -5.66 4.50 -3.08
N LEU A 197 -5.62 4.23 -4.40
CA LEU A 197 -4.97 5.14 -5.35
C LEU A 197 -5.63 6.51 -5.43
N LYS A 198 -6.98 6.56 -5.43
CA LYS A 198 -7.71 7.84 -5.42
C LYS A 198 -7.43 8.61 -4.13
N ASP A 199 -7.40 7.95 -2.99
CA ASP A 199 -7.13 8.59 -1.70
C ASP A 199 -5.70 9.14 -1.63
N ASN A 200 -4.74 8.44 -2.23
CA ASN A 200 -3.36 8.91 -2.37
C ASN A 200 -3.23 10.06 -3.36
N LEU A 201 -3.86 9.98 -4.53
CA LEU A 201 -3.85 11.07 -5.51
C LEU A 201 -4.63 12.30 -5.02
N LEU A 202 -5.75 12.12 -4.32
CA LEU A 202 -6.49 13.20 -3.67
C LEU A 202 -5.65 13.82 -2.55
N TYR A 203 -4.90 13.03 -1.80
CA TYR A 203 -3.96 13.57 -0.82
C TYR A 203 -2.87 14.42 -1.49
N LEU A 204 -2.21 13.91 -2.54
CA LEU A 204 -1.20 14.66 -3.30
C LEU A 204 -1.80 15.92 -3.95
N ARG A 205 -3.02 15.84 -4.47
CA ARG A 205 -3.74 16.98 -5.04
C ARG A 205 -4.24 17.97 -4.00
N ASN A 206 -4.63 17.54 -2.81
CA ASN A 206 -5.04 18.43 -1.72
C ASN A 206 -3.84 19.11 -1.08
N VAL A 207 -2.68 18.41 -1.06
CA VAL A 207 -1.39 19.04 -0.86
C VAL A 207 -1.26 20.15 -1.91
N GLU A 208 -1.28 19.86 -3.21
CA GLU A 208 -1.19 20.88 -4.30
C GLU A 208 -2.26 22.00 -4.29
N ALA A 209 -3.52 21.69 -4.01
CA ALA A 209 -4.66 22.63 -4.07
C ALA A 209 -4.68 23.62 -2.88
N PHE A 210 -4.16 23.21 -1.73
CA PHE A 210 -3.92 24.14 -0.62
C PHE A 210 -2.88 25.23 -1.01
N TYR A 211 -1.97 24.95 -1.96
CA TYR A 211 -1.01 25.95 -2.47
C TYR A 211 -1.64 26.98 -3.39
N SER A 212 -2.62 26.59 -4.23
CA SER A 212 -3.22 27.53 -5.19
C SER A 212 -4.15 28.54 -4.52
N GLU A 213 -4.84 28.15 -3.45
CA GLU A 213 -5.65 29.08 -2.65
C GLU A 213 -4.79 30.08 -1.85
N LEU A 214 -3.64 29.65 -1.31
CA LEU A 214 -2.72 30.55 -0.60
C LEU A 214 -1.99 31.54 -1.53
N HIS A 215 -1.67 31.15 -2.77
CA HIS A 215 -1.07 32.08 -3.74
C HIS A 215 -2.05 33.16 -4.22
N ASN A 216 -3.35 32.88 -4.22
CA ASN A 216 -4.39 33.88 -4.52
C ASN A 216 -4.76 34.77 -3.34
N MET A 217 -4.20 34.54 -2.14
CA MET A 217 -4.41 35.37 -0.95
C MET A 217 -3.26 36.37 -0.68
N THR A 218 -2.20 36.37 -1.48
CA THR A 218 -1.07 37.31 -1.36
C THR A 218 -0.84 38.15 -2.63
N VAL A 219 -1.93 38.59 -3.28
CA VAL A 219 -1.92 39.72 -4.21
C VAL A 219 -2.82 40.81 -3.67
#